data_AF-A0A6A7LMU1-F1
#
_entry.id   AF-A0A6A7LMU1-F1
#
_cell.length_a   1.000
_cell.length_b   1.000
_cell.length_c   1.000
_cell.angle_alpha   90.00
_cell.angle_beta   90.00
_cell.angle_gamma   90.00
#
_symmetry.space_group_name_H-M   'P 1'
#
loop_
_entity.id
_entity.type
_entity.pdbx_description
1 polymer ?
#
loop_
_entity_poly.entity_id
_entity_poly.type
_entity_poly.pdbx_seq_one_letter_code
_entity_poly.pdbx_strand_id
1 'polypeptide(L)'
;MNFKQAASNAAIEALVNCWLRETGLVGQIDASARGGAVRLSLPRLGLEIGAELASWSRTGRHRWGRVTFGRGVPADPVSLAALLAREAAVAEADDGVAAFVVRVADSTARIADFLEARAWQSGTSTATAFLDAEQSLLLGHPFHPTPKSREGLTAVEARRYSPELRGAFPLHWFRADRRVISEDSAVDRPASELLARLAGFERGEAGRRARPRASLAGATPPCSAVCPGTLKEWVAGRSR
;
A
#
# COMPACT_ATOMS: atom_id res chain seq x y z
N MET A 1 -12.63 7.18 -19.37
CA MET A 1 -12.00 5.97 -18.80
C MET A 1 -12.80 5.56 -17.57
N ASN A 2 -13.14 4.28 -17.38
CA ASN A 2 -13.84 3.81 -16.17
C ASN A 2 -12.80 3.36 -15.13
N PHE A 3 -12.49 4.21 -14.15
CA PHE A 3 -11.45 3.97 -13.15
C PHE A 3 -11.78 2.79 -12.22
N LYS A 4 -13.07 2.59 -11.90
CA LYS A 4 -13.52 1.44 -11.10
C LYS A 4 -13.23 0.13 -11.85
N GLN A 5 -13.53 0.07 -13.15
CA GLN A 5 -13.21 -1.12 -13.94
C GLN A 5 -11.71 -1.35 -14.05
N ALA A 6 -10.90 -0.31 -14.24
CA ALA A 6 -9.45 -0.42 -14.29
C ALA A 6 -8.87 -0.94 -12.97
N ALA A 7 -9.38 -0.45 -11.83
CA ALA A 7 -9.00 -0.92 -10.51
C ALA A 7 -9.40 -2.38 -10.28
N SER A 8 -10.63 -2.77 -10.66
CA SER A 8 -11.08 -4.17 -10.59
C SER A 8 -10.20 -5.10 -11.41
N ASN A 9 -9.84 -4.72 -12.63
CA ASN A 9 -8.95 -5.52 -13.48
C ASN A 9 -7.55 -5.65 -12.84
N ALA A 10 -7.01 -4.58 -12.27
CA ALA A 10 -5.71 -4.62 -11.59
C ALA A 10 -5.74 -5.51 -10.33
N ALA A 11 -6.82 -5.46 -9.55
CA ALA A 11 -7.01 -6.31 -8.38
C ALA A 11 -7.14 -7.79 -8.77
N ILE A 12 -7.94 -8.11 -9.80
CA ILE A 12 -8.06 -9.48 -10.33
C ILE A 12 -6.71 -9.98 -10.85
N GLU A 13 -5.97 -9.17 -11.61
CA GLU A 13 -4.63 -9.53 -12.10
C GLU A 13 -3.67 -9.84 -10.95
N ALA A 14 -3.66 -9.01 -9.90
CA ALA A 14 -2.84 -9.24 -8.72
C ALA A 14 -3.24 -10.51 -7.95
N LEU A 15 -4.54 -10.76 -7.79
CA LEU A 15 -5.08 -11.96 -7.13
C LEU A 15 -4.71 -13.24 -7.89
N VAL A 16 -4.95 -13.28 -9.20
CA VAL A 16 -4.63 -14.45 -10.03
C VAL A 16 -3.13 -14.71 -10.05
N ASN A 17 -2.30 -13.68 -10.23
CA ASN A 17 -0.85 -13.84 -10.25
C ASN A 17 -0.30 -14.27 -8.88
N CYS A 18 -0.85 -13.73 -7.79
CA CYS A 18 -0.54 -14.15 -6.42
C CYS A 18 -0.91 -15.63 -6.21
N TRP A 19 -2.14 -16.02 -6.56
CA TRP A 19 -2.61 -17.40 -6.45
C TRP A 19 -1.71 -18.36 -7.22
N LEU A 20 -1.47 -18.11 -8.50
CA LEU A 20 -0.62 -18.96 -9.33
C LEU A 20 0.78 -19.12 -8.75
N ARG A 21 1.35 -18.03 -8.21
CA ARG A 21 2.69 -18.03 -7.62
C ARG A 21 2.75 -18.83 -6.33
N GLU A 22 1.79 -18.63 -5.43
CA GLU A 22 1.79 -19.25 -4.10
C GLU A 22 1.39 -20.73 -4.14
N THR A 23 0.59 -21.13 -5.13
CA THR A 23 0.18 -22.53 -5.34
C THR A 23 1.11 -23.30 -6.26
N GLY A 24 2.19 -22.68 -6.77
CA GLY A 24 3.14 -23.32 -7.67
C GLY A 24 2.60 -23.60 -9.08
N LEU A 25 1.48 -22.99 -9.46
CA LEU A 25 0.80 -23.20 -10.74
C LEU A 25 1.34 -22.33 -11.88
N VAL A 26 2.28 -21.40 -11.63
CA VAL A 26 2.89 -20.56 -12.68
C VAL A 26 3.45 -21.40 -13.84
N GLY A 27 4.08 -22.54 -13.53
CA GLY A 27 4.66 -23.43 -14.55
C GLY A 27 3.64 -24.17 -15.41
N GLN A 28 2.36 -24.15 -15.04
CA GLN A 28 1.29 -24.79 -15.80
C GLN A 28 0.71 -23.87 -16.89
N ILE A 29 1.09 -22.59 -16.89
CA ILE A 29 0.65 -21.62 -17.88
C ILE A 29 1.72 -21.47 -18.95
N ASP A 30 1.42 -21.95 -20.16
CA ASP A 30 2.33 -21.87 -21.30
C ASP A 30 2.08 -20.64 -22.19
N ALA A 31 3.12 -20.19 -22.89
CA ALA A 31 3.03 -19.06 -23.81
C ALA A 31 2.06 -19.31 -24.99
N SER A 32 1.87 -20.57 -25.40
CA SER A 32 0.90 -20.98 -26.44
C SER A 32 -0.55 -20.74 -26.04
N ALA A 33 -0.85 -20.59 -24.74
CA ALA A 33 -2.18 -20.26 -24.26
C ALA A 33 -2.55 -18.78 -24.49
N ARG A 34 -1.63 -17.94 -25.00
CA ARG A 34 -1.89 -16.51 -25.25
C ARG A 34 -3.02 -16.32 -26.26
N GLY A 35 -3.97 -15.46 -25.90
CA GLY A 35 -5.20 -15.23 -26.67
C GLY A 35 -6.27 -16.30 -26.45
N GLY A 36 -5.97 -17.35 -25.67
CA GLY A 36 -6.90 -18.41 -25.30
C GLY A 36 -7.37 -18.32 -23.84
N ALA A 37 -8.27 -19.23 -23.48
CA ALA A 37 -8.78 -19.39 -22.13
C ALA A 37 -7.93 -20.38 -21.33
N VAL A 38 -7.43 -19.94 -20.18
CA VAL A 38 -6.80 -20.75 -19.14
C VAL A 38 -7.87 -21.11 -18.12
N ARG A 39 -7.84 -22.36 -17.62
CA ARG A 39 -8.70 -22.80 -16.51
C ARG A 39 -7.88 -22.95 -15.24
N LEU A 40 -8.34 -22.30 -14.18
CA LEU A 40 -7.75 -22.38 -12.85
C LEU A 40 -8.68 -23.22 -11.98
N SER A 41 -8.26 -24.43 -11.64
CA SER A 41 -9.05 -25.35 -10.82
C SER A 41 -8.96 -24.97 -9.34
N LEU A 42 -10.11 -24.98 -8.65
CA LEU A 42 -10.25 -24.85 -7.20
C LEU A 42 -10.76 -26.20 -6.67
N PRO A 43 -9.87 -27.19 -6.48
CA PRO A 43 -10.26 -28.57 -6.25
C PRO A 43 -11.07 -28.79 -4.97
N ARG A 44 -10.79 -28.07 -3.88
CA ARG A 44 -11.53 -28.23 -2.62
C ARG A 44 -12.95 -27.72 -2.72
N LEU A 45 -13.18 -26.68 -3.51
CA LEU A 45 -14.51 -26.15 -3.78
C LEU A 45 -15.20 -26.87 -4.95
N GLY A 46 -14.48 -27.67 -5.74
CA GLY A 46 -15.02 -28.30 -6.95
C GLY A 46 -15.40 -27.28 -8.03
N LEU A 47 -14.69 -26.15 -8.09
CA LEU A 47 -14.97 -25.04 -9.00
C LEU A 47 -13.82 -24.83 -10.00
N GLU A 48 -14.12 -24.15 -11.10
CA GLU A 48 -13.11 -23.66 -12.05
C GLU A 48 -13.33 -22.16 -12.32
N ILE A 49 -12.23 -21.42 -12.43
CA ILE A 49 -12.20 -20.03 -12.89
C ILE A 49 -11.61 -20.02 -14.31
N GLY A 50 -12.31 -19.38 -15.24
CA GLY A 50 -11.80 -19.11 -16.58
C GLY A 50 -11.03 -17.80 -16.61
N ALA A 51 -9.86 -17.76 -17.25
CA ALA A 51 -9.07 -16.54 -17.40
C ALA A 51 -8.47 -16.45 -18.81
N GLU A 52 -8.75 -15.38 -19.54
CA GLU A 52 -8.16 -15.15 -20.87
C GLU A 52 -6.72 -14.65 -20.72
N LEU A 53 -5.74 -15.36 -21.28
CA LEU A 53 -4.34 -14.95 -21.18
C LEU A 53 -4.00 -13.90 -22.22
N ALA A 54 -3.97 -12.62 -21.84
CA ALA A 54 -3.66 -11.51 -22.75
C ALA A 54 -2.15 -11.38 -23.04
N SER A 55 -1.32 -11.58 -22.01
CA SER A 55 0.13 -11.60 -22.15
C SER A 55 0.74 -12.62 -21.19
N TRP A 56 1.60 -13.48 -21.74
CA TRP A 56 2.38 -14.42 -20.94
C TRP A 56 3.64 -13.75 -20.38
N SER A 57 4.11 -14.21 -19.22
CA SER A 57 5.38 -13.79 -18.62
C SER A 57 6.08 -14.98 -18.00
N ARG A 58 7.38 -15.12 -18.30
CA ARG A 58 8.24 -16.17 -17.73
C ARG A 58 8.42 -16.07 -16.22
N THR A 59 8.17 -14.89 -15.64
CA THR A 59 8.26 -14.64 -14.19
C THR A 59 6.92 -14.71 -13.48
N GLY A 60 5.85 -15.18 -14.15
CA GLY A 60 4.51 -15.30 -13.57
C GLY A 60 3.70 -14.01 -13.53
N ARG A 61 4.25 -12.87 -13.96
CA ARG A 61 3.51 -11.60 -14.08
C ARG A 61 2.68 -11.57 -15.35
N HIS A 62 1.71 -12.48 -15.45
CA HIS A 62 0.82 -12.56 -16.59
C HIS A 62 -0.11 -11.34 -16.63
N ARG A 63 -0.58 -11.01 -17.84
CA ARG A 63 -1.67 -10.05 -18.05
C ARG A 63 -2.91 -10.83 -18.43
N TRP A 64 -4.01 -10.55 -17.75
CA TRP A 64 -5.26 -11.25 -17.95
C TRP A 64 -6.27 -10.35 -18.68
N GLY A 65 -6.98 -10.93 -19.63
CA GLY A 65 -8.16 -10.35 -20.25
C GLY A 65 -9.36 -10.56 -19.34
N ARG A 66 -10.44 -11.12 -19.89
CA ARG A 66 -11.62 -11.42 -19.07
C ARG A 66 -11.36 -12.62 -18.16
N VAL A 67 -11.72 -12.47 -16.89
CA VAL A 67 -11.77 -13.55 -15.90
C VAL A 67 -13.23 -13.83 -15.60
N THR A 68 -13.62 -15.10 -15.55
CA THR A 68 -15.02 -15.51 -15.42
C THR A 68 -15.21 -16.67 -14.45
N PHE A 69 -16.39 -16.73 -13.84
CA PHE A 69 -16.89 -17.85 -13.06
C PHE A 69 -17.87 -18.68 -13.89
N GLY A 70 -17.85 -20.01 -13.68
CA GLY A 70 -18.83 -20.93 -14.24
C GLY A 70 -19.09 -20.73 -15.74
N ARG A 71 -20.34 -20.48 -16.12
CA ARG A 71 -20.78 -20.30 -17.51
C ARG A 71 -20.44 -18.91 -18.11
N GLY A 72 -19.29 -18.34 -17.76
CA GLY A 72 -18.81 -17.08 -18.33
C GLY A 72 -19.27 -15.81 -17.61
N VAL A 73 -19.73 -15.92 -16.36
CA VAL A 73 -20.08 -14.75 -15.54
C VAL A 73 -18.81 -13.96 -15.25
N PRO A 74 -18.73 -12.66 -15.57
CA PRO A 74 -17.53 -11.86 -15.28
C PRO A 74 -17.19 -11.89 -13.79
N ALA A 75 -15.91 -12.11 -13.48
CA ALA A 75 -15.43 -12.08 -12.11
C ALA A 75 -15.29 -10.64 -11.61
N ASP A 76 -15.60 -10.43 -10.34
CA ASP A 76 -15.25 -9.23 -9.58
C ASP A 76 -14.19 -9.57 -8.51
N PRO A 77 -13.39 -8.58 -8.06
CA PRO A 77 -12.30 -8.84 -7.11
C PRO A 77 -12.76 -9.44 -5.77
N VAL A 78 -13.93 -9.06 -5.28
CA VAL A 78 -14.44 -9.44 -3.95
C VAL A 78 -14.85 -10.90 -3.97
N SER A 79 -15.65 -11.30 -4.97
CA SER A 79 -16.06 -12.70 -5.15
C SER A 79 -14.87 -13.61 -5.46
N LEU A 80 -13.92 -13.15 -6.29
CA LEU A 80 -12.70 -13.90 -6.59
C LEU A 80 -11.87 -14.12 -5.32
N ALA A 81 -11.67 -13.07 -4.52
CA ALA A 81 -10.96 -13.16 -3.25
C ALA A 81 -11.63 -14.14 -2.28
N ALA A 82 -12.96 -14.11 -2.17
CA ALA A 82 -13.71 -15.04 -1.32
C ALA A 82 -13.50 -16.50 -1.75
N LEU A 83 -13.55 -16.79 -3.06
CA LEU A 83 -13.32 -18.13 -3.59
C LEU A 83 -11.89 -18.61 -3.35
N LEU A 84 -10.89 -17.77 -3.68
CA LEU A 84 -9.48 -18.12 -3.48
C LEU A 84 -9.14 -18.31 -1.99
N ALA A 85 -9.68 -17.47 -1.11
CA ALA A 85 -9.48 -17.60 0.33
C ALA A 85 -10.15 -18.86 0.89
N ARG A 86 -11.35 -19.21 0.42
CA ARG A 86 -12.02 -20.46 0.81
C ARG A 86 -11.31 -21.70 0.29
N GLU A 87 -10.75 -21.65 -0.92
CA GLU A 87 -9.92 -22.73 -1.45
C GLU A 87 -8.65 -22.90 -0.61
N ALA A 88 -8.01 -21.81 -0.21
CA ALA A 88 -6.81 -21.82 0.63
C ALA A 88 -7.07 -22.24 2.08
N ALA A 89 -8.20 -21.81 2.67
CA ALA A 89 -8.47 -21.97 4.09
C ALA A 89 -8.72 -23.44 4.46
N VAL A 90 -7.92 -24.01 5.36
CA VAL A 90 -8.29 -25.27 6.04
C VAL A 90 -9.51 -24.98 6.92
N ALA A 91 -10.49 -25.88 6.96
CA ALA A 91 -11.78 -25.66 7.60
C ALA A 91 -11.63 -25.01 9.00
N GLU A 92 -12.44 -23.97 9.28
CA GLU A 92 -12.59 -23.21 10.56
C GLU A 92 -12.05 -21.77 10.65
N ALA A 93 -11.52 -21.14 9.59
CA ALA A 93 -11.06 -19.74 9.63
C ALA A 93 -11.99 -18.73 8.90
N ASP A 94 -13.31 -18.77 9.14
CA ASP A 94 -14.28 -17.89 8.45
C ASP A 94 -14.00 -16.38 8.69
N ASP A 95 -13.54 -16.01 9.89
CA ASP A 95 -13.14 -14.62 10.19
C ASP A 95 -11.94 -14.16 9.35
N GLY A 96 -11.02 -15.07 9.04
CA GLY A 96 -9.86 -14.80 8.19
C GLY A 96 -10.26 -14.52 6.74
N VAL A 97 -11.23 -15.28 6.22
CA VAL A 97 -11.80 -15.05 4.88
C VAL A 97 -12.48 -13.70 4.81
N ALA A 98 -13.34 -13.37 5.78
CA ALA A 98 -14.05 -12.10 5.82
C ALA A 98 -13.07 -10.91 5.87
N ALA A 99 -12.09 -10.95 6.77
CA ALA A 99 -11.08 -9.90 6.89
C ALA A 99 -10.25 -9.75 5.60
N PHE A 100 -9.90 -10.86 4.94
CA PHE A 100 -9.20 -10.82 3.66
C PHE A 100 -10.03 -10.14 2.56
N VAL A 101 -11.30 -10.51 2.43
CA VAL A 101 -12.21 -9.94 1.44
C VAL A 101 -12.39 -8.44 1.66
N VAL A 102 -12.52 -8.00 2.93
CA VAL A 102 -12.57 -6.57 3.29
C VAL A 102 -11.32 -5.83 2.81
N ARG A 103 -10.13 -6.38 3.05
CA ARG A 103 -8.87 -5.78 2.58
C ARG A 103 -8.75 -5.72 1.06
N VAL A 104 -9.26 -6.73 0.33
CA VAL A 104 -9.30 -6.71 -1.14
C VAL A 104 -10.24 -5.62 -1.64
N ALA A 105 -11.42 -5.49 -1.04
CA ALA A 105 -12.37 -4.43 -1.38
C ALA A 105 -11.78 -3.03 -1.12
N ASP A 106 -11.18 -2.82 0.06
CA ASP A 106 -10.53 -1.55 0.44
C ASP A 106 -9.37 -1.21 -0.51
N SER A 107 -8.49 -2.18 -0.82
CA SER A 107 -7.40 -1.99 -1.77
C SER A 107 -7.90 -1.62 -3.17
N THR A 108 -8.96 -2.28 -3.65
CA THR A 108 -9.55 -2.02 -4.97
C THR A 108 -10.16 -0.62 -5.04
N ALA A 109 -10.94 -0.24 -4.02
CA ALA A 109 -11.54 1.08 -3.94
C ALA A 109 -10.49 2.20 -3.95
N ARG A 110 -9.39 2.01 -3.19
CA ARG A 110 -8.27 2.97 -3.15
C ARG A 110 -7.57 3.10 -4.49
N ILE A 111 -7.34 2.00 -5.20
CA ILE A 111 -6.76 2.04 -6.54
C ILE A 111 -7.67 2.85 -7.48
N ALA A 112 -8.99 2.67 -7.42
CA ALA A 112 -9.93 3.46 -8.21
C ALA A 112 -9.80 4.96 -7.90
N ASP A 113 -9.79 5.34 -6.62
CA ASP A 113 -9.60 6.72 -6.17
C ASP A 113 -8.27 7.32 -6.65
N PHE A 114 -7.18 6.53 -6.63
CA PHE A 114 -5.86 6.97 -7.08
C PHE A 114 -5.82 7.20 -8.58
N LEU A 115 -6.36 6.25 -9.36
CA LEU A 115 -6.41 6.36 -10.81
C LEU A 115 -7.25 7.57 -11.25
N GLU A 116 -8.41 7.77 -10.61
CA GLU A 116 -9.26 8.92 -10.88
C GLU A 116 -8.54 10.24 -10.54
N ALA A 117 -8.02 10.37 -9.31
CA ALA A 117 -7.35 11.60 -8.88
C ALA A 117 -6.13 11.94 -9.75
N ARG A 118 -5.36 10.92 -10.18
CA ARG A 118 -4.15 11.12 -10.99
C ARG A 118 -4.47 11.43 -12.45
N ALA A 119 -5.59 10.95 -12.99
CA ALA A 119 -6.02 11.28 -14.35
C ALA A 119 -6.34 12.78 -14.51
N TRP A 120 -6.87 13.42 -13.47
CA TRP A 120 -7.22 14.84 -13.49
C TRP A 120 -6.06 15.78 -13.10
N GLN A 121 -4.95 15.24 -12.58
CA GLN A 121 -3.75 16.02 -12.29
C GLN A 121 -2.93 16.21 -13.57
N SER A 122 -3.38 17.14 -14.42
CA SER A 122 -2.63 17.59 -15.60
C SER A 122 -1.71 18.75 -15.24
N GLY A 123 -0.40 18.57 -15.42
CA GLY A 123 0.62 19.61 -15.19
C GLY A 123 2.00 19.02 -14.91
N THR A 124 3.06 19.77 -15.22
CA THR A 124 4.43 19.42 -14.85
C THR A 124 4.52 19.33 -13.34
N SER A 125 4.92 18.16 -12.83
CA SER A 125 5.16 18.00 -11.40
C SER A 125 6.20 19.01 -10.95
N THR A 126 5.93 19.73 -9.88
CA THR A 126 6.95 20.55 -9.19
C THR A 126 7.83 19.69 -8.29
N ALA A 127 7.55 18.39 -8.22
CA ALA A 127 8.33 17.42 -7.45
C ALA A 127 9.65 17.09 -8.15
N THR A 128 10.63 16.63 -7.38
CA THR A 128 11.85 16.05 -7.94
C THR A 128 11.53 14.72 -8.63
N ALA A 129 12.38 14.29 -9.57
CA ALA A 129 12.23 12.99 -10.23
C ALA A 129 12.15 11.83 -9.23
N PHE A 130 12.87 11.93 -8.10
CA PHE A 130 12.81 10.97 -7.01
C PHE A 130 11.41 10.91 -6.38
N LEU A 131 10.83 12.05 -6.00
CA LEU A 131 9.50 12.11 -5.41
C LEU A 131 8.42 11.64 -6.41
N ASP A 132 8.56 12.01 -7.67
CA ASP A 132 7.66 11.53 -8.72
C ASP A 132 7.71 10.01 -8.87
N ALA A 133 8.90 9.41 -8.82
CA ALA A 133 9.06 7.96 -8.87
C ALA A 133 8.39 7.28 -7.66
N GLU A 134 8.67 7.74 -6.44
CA GLU A 134 8.07 7.23 -5.20
C GLU A 134 6.54 7.34 -5.19
N GLN A 135 6.00 8.39 -5.81
CA GLN A 135 4.55 8.65 -5.87
C GLN A 135 3.85 8.05 -7.11
N SER A 136 4.59 7.34 -7.98
CA SER A 136 4.05 6.79 -9.23
C SER A 136 3.41 5.41 -9.11
N LEU A 137 3.67 4.68 -8.00
CA LEU A 137 3.22 3.29 -7.85
C LEU A 137 1.75 3.20 -7.38
N LEU A 138 0.81 3.51 -8.28
CA LEU A 138 -0.63 3.59 -7.96
C LEU A 138 -1.27 2.22 -7.67
N LEU A 139 -0.87 1.18 -8.40
CA LEU A 139 -1.45 -0.16 -8.28
C LEU A 139 -0.84 -0.99 -7.15
N GLY A 140 0.39 -0.62 -6.72
CA GLY A 140 1.13 -1.35 -5.69
C GLY A 140 1.78 -2.63 -6.21
N HIS A 141 2.05 -3.59 -5.32
CA HIS A 141 2.79 -4.81 -5.64
C HIS A 141 1.95 -5.78 -6.51
N PRO A 142 2.45 -6.23 -7.67
CA PRO A 142 1.67 -7.02 -8.63
C PRO A 142 1.40 -8.47 -8.23
N PHE A 143 2.00 -8.95 -7.13
CA PHE A 143 1.78 -10.29 -6.56
C PHE A 143 1.32 -10.23 -5.10
N HIS A 144 0.71 -9.11 -4.68
CA HIS A 144 0.10 -9.02 -3.37
C HIS A 144 -1.41 -8.84 -3.56
N PRO A 145 -2.27 -9.54 -2.81
CA PRO A 145 -3.71 -9.51 -3.03
C PRO A 145 -4.36 -8.19 -2.59
N THR A 146 -3.75 -7.48 -1.62
CA THR A 146 -4.30 -6.25 -1.03
C THR A 146 -3.27 -5.12 -0.98
N PRO A 147 -2.59 -4.81 -2.11
CA PRO A 147 -1.35 -4.02 -2.10
C PRO A 147 -1.54 -2.56 -1.66
N LYS A 148 -2.78 -2.07 -1.63
CA LYS A 148 -3.14 -0.70 -1.23
C LYS A 148 -4.11 -0.64 -0.07
N SER A 149 -4.42 -1.77 0.58
CA SER A 149 -5.30 -1.74 1.75
C SER A 149 -4.64 -0.99 2.91
N ARG A 150 -5.43 -0.16 3.60
CA ARG A 150 -4.98 0.67 4.74
C ARG A 150 -6.07 0.74 5.80
N GLU A 151 -6.40 -0.41 6.37
CA GLU A 151 -7.31 -0.52 7.50
C GLU A 151 -6.86 0.41 8.65
N GLY A 152 -7.83 0.98 9.38
CA GLY A 152 -7.57 1.89 10.49
C GLY A 152 -7.40 3.37 10.11
N LEU A 153 -7.20 3.71 8.82
CA LEU A 153 -7.18 5.11 8.38
C LEU A 153 -8.56 5.58 7.92
N THR A 154 -8.98 6.75 8.39
CA THR A 154 -10.15 7.45 7.82
C THR A 154 -9.88 7.86 6.37
N ALA A 155 -10.93 8.14 5.59
CA ALA A 155 -10.78 8.60 4.21
C ALA A 155 -9.94 9.87 4.08
N VAL A 156 -10.03 10.79 5.05
CA VAL A 156 -9.24 12.03 5.07
C VAL A 156 -7.76 11.74 5.32
N GLU A 157 -7.45 10.88 6.28
CA GLU A 157 -6.07 10.47 6.58
C GLU A 157 -5.45 9.69 5.44
N ALA A 158 -6.20 8.74 4.88
CA ALA A 158 -5.80 8.00 3.71
C ALA A 158 -5.36 8.93 2.57
N ARG A 159 -6.15 9.96 2.26
CA ARG A 159 -5.78 10.94 1.22
C ARG A 159 -4.54 11.74 1.59
N ARG A 160 -4.45 12.20 2.83
CA ARG A 160 -3.33 13.02 3.31
C ARG A 160 -2.00 12.27 3.38
N TYR A 161 -2.03 10.99 3.72
CA TYR A 161 -0.85 10.16 3.95
C TYR A 161 -0.50 9.26 2.76
N SER A 162 -1.29 9.32 1.67
CA SER A 162 -1.04 8.54 0.46
C SER A 162 0.00 9.19 -0.46
N PRO A 163 1.14 8.52 -0.74
CA PRO A 163 2.04 8.98 -1.79
C PRO A 163 1.37 8.99 -3.18
N GLU A 164 0.42 8.07 -3.43
CA GLU A 164 -0.30 7.96 -4.72
C GLU A 164 -1.15 9.19 -5.04
N LEU A 165 -1.53 9.94 -4.00
CA LEU A 165 -2.29 11.19 -4.10
C LEU A 165 -1.39 12.42 -3.92
N ARG A 166 -0.07 12.21 -3.91
CA ARG A 166 0.94 13.23 -3.61
C ARG A 166 0.68 13.92 -2.27
N GLY A 167 0.19 13.15 -1.30
CA GLY A 167 -0.09 13.62 0.05
C GLY A 167 1.16 14.17 0.73
N ALA A 168 1.00 15.29 1.43
CA ALA A 168 2.07 15.93 2.18
C ALA A 168 1.55 16.40 3.54
N PHE A 169 2.38 16.26 4.56
CA PHE A 169 2.04 16.63 5.93
C PHE A 169 3.31 16.98 6.72
N PRO A 170 3.22 17.91 7.69
CA PRO A 170 4.31 18.16 8.61
C PRO A 170 4.47 16.98 9.59
N LEU A 171 5.70 16.74 10.03
CA LEU A 171 5.98 15.82 11.13
C LEU A 171 5.54 16.44 12.47
N HIS A 172 5.10 15.59 13.41
CA HIS A 172 4.91 16.01 14.79
C HIS A 172 6.22 15.84 15.56
N TRP A 173 6.55 16.82 16.40
CA TRP A 173 7.78 16.81 17.18
C TRP A 173 7.47 16.79 18.68
N PHE A 174 8.10 15.86 19.38
CA PHE A 174 8.05 15.77 20.84
C PHE A 174 9.36 16.26 21.41
N ARG A 175 9.24 17.05 22.49
CA ARG A 175 10.35 17.33 23.38
C ARG A 175 10.40 16.23 24.42
N ALA A 176 11.50 15.49 24.48
CA ALA A 176 11.70 14.39 25.42
C ALA A 176 12.92 14.63 26.30
N ASP A 177 12.90 14.08 27.52
CA ASP A 177 14.08 14.08 28.39
C ASP A 177 15.11 13.07 27.87
N ARG A 178 16.42 13.37 27.95
CA ARG A 178 17.48 12.45 27.49
C ARG A 178 17.38 11.07 28.14
N ARG A 179 16.88 10.98 29.38
CA ARG A 179 16.77 9.73 30.14
C ARG A 179 15.74 8.75 29.58
N VAL A 180 14.79 9.23 28.76
CA VAL A 180 13.76 8.38 28.14
C VAL A 180 14.03 8.09 26.66
N ILE A 181 15.23 8.43 26.18
CA ILE A 181 15.60 8.32 24.77
C ILE A 181 16.71 7.29 24.62
N SER A 182 16.41 6.27 23.81
CA SER A 182 17.40 5.37 23.25
C SER A 182 17.72 5.84 21.84
N GLU A 183 18.99 6.12 21.56
CA GLU A 183 19.46 6.56 20.24
C GLU A 183 20.65 5.74 19.77
N ASP A 184 20.78 5.57 18.46
CA ASP A 184 21.95 5.01 17.80
C ASP A 184 22.12 5.68 16.42
N SER A 185 23.33 5.66 15.87
CA SER A 185 23.66 6.33 14.61
C SER A 185 24.79 5.63 13.88
N ALA A 186 24.60 5.41 12.58
CA ALA A 186 25.63 4.84 11.70
C ALA A 186 26.73 5.85 11.32
N VAL A 187 26.59 7.11 11.72
CA VAL A 187 27.59 8.17 11.51
C VAL A 187 28.09 8.68 12.85
N ASP A 188 29.26 9.32 12.85
CA ASP A 188 29.89 9.88 14.06
C ASP A 188 29.19 11.17 14.58
N ARG A 189 27.86 11.09 14.75
CA ARG A 189 26.97 12.12 15.28
C ARG A 189 25.77 11.43 15.93
N PRO A 190 25.33 11.84 17.14
CA PRO A 190 24.11 11.30 17.75
C PRO A 190 22.87 11.53 16.88
N ALA A 191 21.94 10.57 16.85
CA ALA A 191 20.71 10.69 16.07
C ALA A 191 19.87 11.92 16.49
N SER A 192 19.89 12.26 17.78
CA SER A 192 19.26 13.47 18.31
C SER A 192 19.77 14.76 17.68
N GLU A 193 21.06 14.84 17.31
CA GLU A 193 21.60 15.99 16.58
C GLU A 193 21.09 16.05 15.14
N LEU A 194 21.06 14.90 14.46
CA LEU A 194 20.54 14.80 13.08
C LEU A 194 19.05 15.20 13.03
N LEU A 195 18.26 14.73 13.99
CA LEU A 195 16.84 15.07 14.14
C LEU A 195 16.63 16.55 14.48
N ALA A 196 17.48 17.13 15.33
CA ALA A 196 17.42 18.56 15.64
C ALA A 196 17.59 19.43 14.39
N ARG A 197 18.54 19.08 13.50
CA ARG A 197 18.72 19.76 12.20
C ARG A 197 17.48 19.64 11.33
N LEU A 198 16.89 18.44 11.23
CA LEU A 198 15.65 18.21 10.47
C LEU A 198 14.45 19.01 11.01
N ALA A 199 14.38 19.22 12.32
CA ALA A 199 13.37 20.07 12.96
C ALA A 199 13.64 21.59 12.78
N GLY A 200 14.78 21.97 12.18
CA GLY A 200 15.19 23.36 12.02
C GLY A 200 15.85 23.97 13.26
N PHE A 201 16.33 23.14 14.21
CA PHE A 201 17.23 23.58 15.27
C PHE A 201 18.67 23.49 14.77
N GLU A 202 19.12 24.47 14.00
CA GLU A 202 20.55 24.64 13.75
C GLU A 202 21.21 25.26 14.99
N ARG A 203 22.37 24.72 15.41
CA ARG A 203 23.26 25.48 16.29
C ARG A 203 23.80 26.63 15.45
N GLY A 204 23.23 27.82 15.60
CA GLY A 204 23.88 29.02 15.07
C GLY A 204 25.29 29.11 15.64
N GLU A 205 26.27 29.42 14.79
CA GLU A 205 27.55 29.95 15.25
C GLU A 205 27.25 31.06 16.28
N ALA A 206 27.98 31.02 17.40
CA ALA A 206 27.76 31.77 18.62
C ALA A 206 26.90 33.05 18.45
N GLY A 207 25.63 32.98 18.86
CA GLY A 207 24.84 34.18 19.18
C GLY A 207 23.53 34.44 18.42
N ARG A 208 23.15 33.67 17.40
CA ARG A 208 21.82 33.82 16.76
C ARG A 208 20.98 32.55 16.90
N ARG A 209 19.95 32.60 17.76
CA ARG A 209 18.90 31.58 17.81
C ARG A 209 18.09 31.65 16.51
N ALA A 210 18.26 30.66 15.62
CA ALA A 210 17.29 30.42 14.57
C ALA A 210 15.93 30.12 15.24
N ARG A 211 14.86 30.79 14.80
CA ARG A 211 13.50 30.45 15.24
C ARG A 211 13.14 29.10 14.61
N PRO A 212 12.83 28.07 15.42
CA PRO A 212 12.46 26.77 14.87
C PRO A 212 11.16 26.87 14.06
N ARG A 213 11.06 26.09 12.98
CA ARG A 213 9.80 25.92 12.22
C ARG A 213 8.71 25.25 13.07
N ALA A 214 9.09 24.53 14.12
CA ALA A 214 8.20 24.02 15.16
C ALA A 214 8.26 24.94 16.39
N SER A 215 7.12 25.36 16.96
CA SER A 215 7.08 26.23 18.15
C SER A 215 7.45 25.48 19.44
N LEU A 216 8.70 25.03 19.57
CA LEU A 216 9.24 24.49 20.81
C LEU A 216 10.14 25.56 21.46
N ALA A 217 9.64 26.20 22.51
CA ALA A 217 10.39 27.20 23.27
C ALA A 217 11.27 26.52 24.35
N GLY A 218 12.53 26.97 24.47
CA GLY A 218 13.47 26.57 25.54
C GLY A 218 14.63 25.69 25.07
N ALA A 219 15.75 25.73 25.81
CA ALA A 219 17.04 25.09 25.49
C ALA A 219 16.90 23.65 24.97
N THR A 220 17.62 23.33 23.87
CA THR A 220 17.46 22.17 22.99
C THR A 220 17.56 20.83 23.73
N PRO A 221 16.44 20.20 24.11
CA PRO A 221 16.42 18.81 24.54
C PRO A 221 16.36 17.97 23.25
N PRO A 222 16.65 16.67 23.32
CA PRO A 222 16.48 15.83 22.16
C PRO A 222 15.01 15.84 21.73
N CYS A 223 14.80 16.01 20.43
CA CYS A 223 13.47 16.01 19.83
C CYS A 223 13.26 14.69 19.08
N SER A 224 12.08 14.10 19.25
CA SER A 224 11.66 12.91 18.50
C SER A 224 10.59 13.31 17.49
N ALA A 225 10.76 12.93 16.23
CA ALA A 225 9.74 13.09 15.20
C ALA A 225 8.84 11.86 15.15
N VAL A 226 7.54 12.08 15.06
CA VAL A 226 6.54 11.01 14.92
C VAL A 226 5.60 11.36 13.78
N CYS A 227 5.25 10.38 12.96
CA CYS A 227 4.23 10.58 11.94
C CYS A 227 2.85 10.74 12.62
N PRO A 228 1.92 11.53 12.04
CA PRO A 228 0.62 11.76 12.67
C PRO A 228 -0.19 10.48 12.94
N GLY A 229 -0.07 9.45 12.10
CA GLY A 229 -0.78 8.18 12.29
C GLY A 229 -0.35 7.46 13.57
N THR A 230 0.96 7.25 13.74
CA THR A 230 1.54 6.66 14.96
C THR A 230 1.26 7.50 16.20
N LEU A 231 1.20 8.83 16.06
CA LEU A 231 0.85 9.70 17.19
C LEU A 231 -0.55 9.40 17.75
N LYS A 232 -1.54 9.18 16.89
CA LYS A 232 -2.90 8.88 17.34
C LYS A 232 -2.96 7.62 18.18
N GLU A 233 -2.26 6.58 17.75
CA GLU A 233 -2.16 5.31 18.50
C GLU A 233 -1.47 5.51 19.85
N TRP A 234 -0.38 6.27 19.89
CA TRP A 234 0.37 6.56 21.12
C TRP A 234 -0.42 7.36 22.15
N VAL A 235 -1.24 8.32 21.71
CA VAL A 235 -2.08 9.13 22.62
C VAL A 235 -3.29 8.32 23.08
N ALA A 236 -3.94 7.57 22.19
CA ALA A 236 -5.10 6.75 22.53
C ALA A 236 -4.75 5.60 23.49
N GLY A 237 -3.54 5.05 23.41
CA GLY A 237 -3.05 4.01 24.33
C GLY A 237 -2.82 4.47 25.77
N ARG A 238 -2.81 5.78 26.05
CA ARG A 238 -2.68 6.33 27.43
C ARG A 238 -4.01 6.54 28.15
N SER A 239 -5.13 6.18 27.52
CA SER A 239 -6.48 6.31 28.09
C SER A 239 -7.02 5.01 28.69
N ARG A 240 -6.15 4.03 29.01
CA ARG A 240 -6.50 2.80 29.74
C ARG A 240 -5.60 2.63 30.95
#